data_AF-A0AAJ0BSL4-F1
#
_entry.id   AF-A0AAJ0BSL4-F1
#
_cell.length_a   1.000
_cell.length_b   1.000
_cell.length_c   1.000
_cell.angle_alpha   90.00
_cell.angle_beta   90.00
_cell.angle_gamma   90.00
#
_symmetry.space_group_name_H-M   'P 1'
#
loop_
_entity.id
_entity.type
_entity.pdbx_description
1 polymer ?
#
loop_
_entity_poly.entity_id
_entity_poly.type
_entity_poly.pdbx_seq_one_letter_code
_entity_poly.pdbx_strand_id
1 'polypeptide(L)'
;MPSQARKALNKEPGLWFGQGVIFSSRTVAEVAYHVLFGPEFASANPDALSVIGVPRATSFFNNLLRYADLYLAVRGDSLFWETALNNWDDASIEISIEIAKEIESAYSVARTNYGGPAVSSELITVIDQWNSLKIHAASLPLSSRQLQLVVRTENVQDMVNSLTSITLGGAPAPAPPTWPPAYLAPDDIVYLARAGIRARIHGVTSSNPGQPPEIPGVHADPIKMRTFLSWILLAFYTPNPDWALFGMPVAFLHEALRNKWYYLSGGQSKVFGSMDSFFRYTANAFSARGKSTVTALLTPWLIKRDQVQMLAPRFASGQPDYFSLFSTNPLAAKMGIALILRRIERGGRVGLQTVVFDPSMNYEPCNRLVRPHHTSVFQFREDLVEKLRTWAAGLGAPVLEIWFGGVLRGYQYTDSVTLSSVFLANVVESGLLPGLGAEDEEAWTALGFNRMDF
;
A
#
# COMPACT_ATOMS: atom_id res chain seq x y z
N MET A 1 -19.73 -16.66 -21.56
CA MET A 1 -18.35 -16.88 -22.06
C MET A 1 -17.38 -16.82 -20.89
N PRO A 2 -16.96 -17.98 -20.37
CA PRO A 2 -15.60 -18.18 -19.87
C PRO A 2 -15.06 -19.60 -20.19
N SER A 3 -15.36 -20.13 -21.39
CA SER A 3 -15.04 -21.53 -21.72
C SER A 3 -13.54 -21.79 -21.84
N GLN A 4 -12.74 -20.82 -22.30
CA GLN A 4 -11.30 -21.00 -22.49
C GLN A 4 -10.52 -20.95 -21.17
N ALA A 5 -10.81 -19.99 -20.28
CA ALA A 5 -10.21 -19.92 -18.96
C ALA A 5 -10.52 -21.17 -18.12
N ARG A 6 -11.76 -21.68 -18.18
CA ARG A 6 -12.12 -22.95 -17.54
C ARG A 6 -11.36 -24.14 -18.11
N LYS A 7 -11.22 -24.22 -19.45
CA LYS A 7 -10.44 -25.27 -20.09
C LYS A 7 -8.98 -25.20 -19.66
N ALA A 8 -8.40 -24.00 -19.51
CA ALA A 8 -7.06 -23.81 -18.99
C ALA A 8 -6.93 -24.31 -17.55
N LEU A 9 -7.85 -23.94 -16.65
CA LEU A 9 -7.85 -24.43 -15.26
C LEU A 9 -7.92 -25.97 -15.17
N ASN A 10 -8.74 -26.61 -16.01
CA ASN A 10 -8.89 -28.07 -16.02
C ASN A 10 -7.77 -28.80 -16.77
N LYS A 11 -6.83 -28.09 -17.40
CA LYS A 11 -5.62 -28.69 -17.96
C LYS A 11 -4.56 -28.95 -16.88
N GLU A 12 -4.71 -28.32 -15.71
CA GLU A 12 -3.73 -28.49 -14.64
C GLU A 12 -3.82 -29.87 -14.00
N PRO A 13 -2.74 -30.67 -14.05
CA PRO A 13 -2.75 -31.99 -13.48
C PRO A 13 -2.80 -31.89 -11.95
N GLY A 14 -3.67 -32.67 -11.31
CA GLY A 14 -3.87 -32.67 -9.85
C GLY A 14 -5.01 -31.78 -9.35
N LEU A 15 -5.72 -31.06 -10.24
CA LEU A 15 -6.89 -30.23 -9.92
C LEU A 15 -8.11 -30.65 -10.74
N TRP A 16 -9.31 -30.57 -10.14
CA TRP A 16 -10.56 -30.78 -10.85
C TRP A 16 -11.64 -29.78 -10.42
N PHE A 17 -11.94 -28.81 -11.29
CA PHE A 17 -12.89 -27.72 -11.00
C PHE A 17 -14.37 -28.07 -11.28
N GLY A 18 -14.69 -29.35 -11.53
CA GLY A 18 -16.05 -29.83 -11.79
C GLY A 18 -16.67 -29.32 -13.11
N GLN A 19 -17.96 -29.62 -13.34
CA GLN A 19 -18.76 -29.14 -14.48
C GLN A 19 -19.76 -28.00 -14.13
N GLY A 20 -19.80 -27.54 -12.87
CA GLY A 20 -20.70 -26.47 -12.39
C GLY A 20 -20.13 -25.05 -12.46
N VAL A 21 -20.75 -24.10 -11.76
CA VAL A 21 -20.22 -22.74 -11.62
C VAL A 21 -19.03 -22.77 -10.66
N ILE A 22 -17.86 -22.25 -11.07
CA ILE A 22 -16.64 -22.23 -10.24
C ILE A 22 -16.66 -21.07 -9.23
N PHE A 23 -17.23 -19.94 -9.64
CA PHE A 23 -17.31 -18.70 -8.85
C PHE A 23 -18.76 -18.33 -8.59
N SER A 24 -19.03 -17.56 -7.54
CA SER A 24 -20.39 -17.23 -7.10
C SER A 24 -21.23 -16.49 -8.15
N SER A 25 -20.58 -15.69 -9.01
CA SER A 25 -21.23 -14.91 -10.04
C SER A 25 -20.36 -14.74 -11.29
N ARG A 26 -20.98 -14.30 -12.39
CA ARG A 26 -20.26 -14.00 -13.63
C ARG A 26 -19.26 -12.87 -13.47
N THR A 27 -19.62 -11.81 -12.73
CA THR A 27 -18.74 -10.67 -12.49
C THR A 27 -17.51 -11.08 -11.68
N VAL A 28 -17.70 -11.90 -10.64
CA VAL A 28 -16.58 -12.44 -9.85
C VAL A 28 -15.68 -13.33 -10.71
N ALA A 29 -16.28 -14.18 -11.55
CA ALA A 29 -15.53 -15.02 -12.48
C ALA A 29 -14.67 -14.19 -13.44
N GLU A 30 -15.22 -13.13 -14.04
CA GLU A 30 -14.48 -12.25 -14.95
C GLU A 30 -13.29 -11.58 -14.25
N VAL A 31 -13.48 -11.06 -13.03
CA VAL A 31 -12.38 -10.46 -12.26
C VAL A 31 -11.35 -11.51 -11.84
N ALA A 32 -11.78 -12.68 -11.36
CA ALA A 32 -10.87 -13.77 -10.98
C ALA A 32 -10.04 -14.25 -12.17
N TYR A 33 -10.65 -14.40 -13.35
CA TYR A 33 -9.93 -14.74 -14.57
C TYR A 33 -8.99 -13.64 -15.03
N HIS A 34 -9.37 -12.37 -14.89
CA HIS A 34 -8.45 -11.27 -15.16
C HIS A 34 -7.22 -11.27 -14.25
N VAL A 35 -7.40 -11.59 -12.97
CA VAL A 35 -6.29 -11.72 -12.01
C VAL A 35 -5.38 -12.89 -12.38
N LEU A 36 -5.95 -14.07 -12.60
CA LEU A 36 -5.19 -15.31 -12.86
C LEU A 36 -4.55 -15.33 -14.25
N PHE A 37 -5.21 -14.79 -15.27
CA PHE A 37 -4.80 -14.95 -16.66
C PHE A 37 -4.50 -13.64 -17.40
N GLY A 38 -4.89 -12.48 -16.85
CA GLY A 38 -4.68 -11.16 -17.45
C GLY A 38 -5.88 -10.62 -18.26
N PRO A 39 -5.78 -9.39 -18.80
CA PRO A 39 -6.86 -8.73 -19.54
C PRO A 39 -7.32 -9.46 -20.80
N GLU A 40 -6.43 -10.23 -21.44
CA GLU A 40 -6.68 -10.87 -22.74
C GLU A 40 -7.19 -12.32 -22.62
N PHE A 41 -7.63 -12.75 -21.44
CA PHE A 41 -8.02 -14.14 -21.21
C PHE A 41 -9.19 -14.61 -22.09
N ALA A 42 -10.04 -13.68 -22.55
CA ALA A 42 -11.20 -13.99 -23.35
C ALA A 42 -10.85 -14.38 -24.80
N SER A 43 -9.72 -13.91 -25.33
CA SER A 43 -9.27 -14.12 -26.72
C SER A 43 -8.14 -15.14 -26.85
N ALA A 44 -7.52 -15.55 -25.76
CA ALA A 44 -6.34 -16.42 -25.76
C ALA A 44 -6.68 -17.94 -25.78
N ASN A 45 -5.75 -18.73 -26.32
CA ASN A 45 -5.81 -20.20 -26.34
C ASN A 45 -5.65 -20.76 -24.91
N PRO A 46 -6.44 -21.78 -24.48
CA PRO A 46 -6.28 -22.45 -23.19
C PRO A 46 -4.85 -22.89 -22.83
N ASP A 47 -4.04 -23.34 -23.79
CA ASP A 47 -2.65 -23.72 -23.48
C ASP A 47 -1.80 -22.52 -23.09
N ALA A 48 -1.93 -21.40 -23.81
CA ALA A 48 -1.24 -20.17 -23.46
C ALA A 48 -1.71 -19.62 -22.11
N LEU A 49 -3.00 -19.80 -21.79
CA LEU A 49 -3.58 -19.39 -20.51
C LEU A 49 -3.06 -20.24 -19.35
N SER A 50 -2.89 -21.55 -19.52
CA SER A 50 -2.29 -22.43 -18.50
C SER A 50 -0.86 -22.01 -18.17
N VAL A 51 -0.04 -21.71 -19.18
CA VAL A 51 1.35 -21.23 -19.02
C VAL A 51 1.43 -19.94 -18.20
N ILE A 52 0.42 -19.06 -18.28
CA ILE A 52 0.35 -17.80 -17.51
C ILE A 52 -0.29 -18.01 -16.13
N GLY A 53 -1.35 -18.81 -16.08
CA GLY A 53 -2.19 -18.98 -14.91
C GLY A 53 -1.53 -19.80 -13.81
N VAL A 54 -0.76 -20.83 -14.16
CA VAL A 54 -0.07 -21.67 -13.16
C VAL A 54 0.92 -20.88 -12.33
N PRO A 55 1.90 -20.16 -12.92
CA PRO A 55 2.85 -19.38 -12.11
C PRO A 55 2.15 -18.35 -11.24
N ARG A 56 1.09 -17.70 -11.72
CA ARG A 56 0.33 -16.71 -10.93
C ARG A 56 -0.46 -17.34 -9.79
N ALA A 57 -1.12 -18.48 -10.02
CA ALA A 57 -1.80 -19.22 -8.95
C ALA A 57 -0.78 -19.73 -7.92
N THR A 58 0.37 -20.24 -8.35
CA THR A 58 1.46 -20.67 -7.47
C THR A 58 1.96 -19.50 -6.63
N SER A 59 2.22 -18.35 -7.25
CA SER A 59 2.61 -17.11 -6.57
C SER A 59 1.56 -16.63 -5.56
N PHE A 60 0.27 -16.71 -5.90
CA PHE A 60 -0.82 -16.39 -4.98
C PHE A 60 -0.76 -17.23 -3.70
N PHE A 61 -0.69 -18.57 -3.83
CA PHE A 61 -0.63 -19.47 -2.68
C PHE A 61 0.69 -19.34 -1.89
N ASN A 62 1.83 -19.19 -2.58
CA ASN A 62 3.11 -18.89 -1.93
C ASN A 62 3.05 -17.60 -1.12
N ASN A 63 2.37 -16.57 -1.64
CA ASN A 63 2.18 -15.33 -0.92
C ASN A 63 1.26 -15.50 0.31
N LEU A 64 0.18 -16.29 0.22
CA LEU A 64 -0.63 -16.63 1.41
C LEU A 64 0.21 -17.37 2.47
N LEU A 65 1.02 -18.35 2.06
CA LEU A 65 1.92 -19.10 2.94
C LEU A 65 3.02 -18.25 3.55
N ARG A 66 3.51 -17.22 2.85
CA ARG A 66 4.46 -16.24 3.39
C ARG A 66 3.92 -15.55 4.65
N TYR A 67 2.60 -15.38 4.72
CA TYR A 67 1.89 -14.78 5.85
C TYR A 67 1.17 -15.83 6.73
N ALA A 68 1.61 -17.10 6.70
CA ALA A 68 1.01 -18.18 7.49
C ALA A 68 0.94 -17.89 9.00
N ASP A 69 1.97 -17.26 9.56
CA ASP A 69 2.01 -16.92 10.99
C ASP A 69 0.92 -15.88 11.34
N LEU A 70 0.70 -14.91 10.44
CA LEU A 70 -0.40 -13.95 10.56
C LEU A 70 -1.76 -14.65 10.41
N TYR A 71 -1.89 -15.57 9.45
CA TYR A 71 -3.10 -16.37 9.30
C TYR A 71 -3.43 -17.16 10.57
N LEU A 72 -2.44 -17.76 11.21
CA LEU A 72 -2.61 -18.45 12.48
C LEU A 72 -3.02 -17.47 13.58
N ALA A 73 -2.37 -16.30 13.69
CA ALA A 73 -2.65 -15.32 14.73
C ALA A 73 -4.07 -14.74 14.65
N VAL A 74 -4.58 -14.46 13.44
CA VAL A 74 -5.91 -13.84 13.24
C VAL A 74 -6.98 -14.78 12.69
N ARG A 75 -6.68 -16.06 12.49
CA ARG A 75 -7.61 -17.07 11.96
C ARG A 75 -8.29 -16.66 10.64
N GLY A 76 -7.53 -16.05 9.73
CA GLY A 76 -8.06 -15.64 8.41
C GLY A 76 -9.01 -14.44 8.43
N ASP A 77 -8.95 -13.60 9.47
CA ASP A 77 -9.59 -12.27 9.53
C ASP A 77 -9.20 -11.39 8.32
N SER A 78 -9.97 -10.34 8.05
CA SER A 78 -9.74 -9.40 6.94
C SER A 78 -8.31 -8.87 6.93
N LEU A 79 -7.72 -8.63 8.10
CA LEU A 79 -6.33 -8.19 8.23
C LEU A 79 -5.32 -9.13 7.56
N PHE A 80 -5.50 -10.45 7.66
CA PHE A 80 -4.62 -11.40 6.97
C PHE A 80 -4.74 -11.22 5.44
N TRP A 81 -5.97 -11.14 4.95
CA TRP A 81 -6.24 -11.02 3.51
C TRP A 81 -5.73 -9.70 2.96
N GLU A 82 -6.02 -8.58 3.63
CA GLU A 82 -5.49 -7.27 3.25
C GLU A 82 -3.96 -7.27 3.22
N THR A 83 -3.33 -7.88 4.23
CA THR A 83 -1.88 -8.00 4.30
C THR A 83 -1.32 -8.82 3.14
N ALA A 84 -1.85 -10.02 2.92
CA ALA A 84 -1.36 -10.88 1.86
C ALA A 84 -1.60 -10.23 0.48
N LEU A 85 -2.79 -9.69 0.23
CA LEU A 85 -3.15 -9.13 -1.07
C LEU A 85 -2.37 -7.86 -1.41
N ASN A 86 -2.15 -6.97 -0.43
CA ASN A 86 -1.32 -5.77 -0.63
C ASN A 86 0.17 -6.08 -0.87
N ASN A 87 0.62 -7.28 -0.51
CA ASN A 87 1.98 -7.74 -0.71
C ASN A 87 2.12 -8.77 -1.83
N TRP A 88 1.03 -9.12 -2.52
CA TRP A 88 1.06 -9.99 -3.67
C TRP A 88 1.46 -9.21 -4.92
N ASP A 89 2.75 -9.30 -5.28
CA ASP A 89 3.34 -8.50 -6.36
C ASP A 89 2.79 -8.88 -7.75
N ASP A 90 2.34 -10.13 -7.97
CA ASP A 90 1.96 -10.66 -9.30
C ASP A 90 0.50 -10.45 -9.73
N ALA A 91 -0.37 -9.94 -8.86
CA ALA A 91 -1.73 -9.59 -9.26
C ALA A 91 -1.73 -8.29 -10.09
N SER A 92 -2.40 -8.26 -11.24
CA SER A 92 -2.45 -7.04 -12.07
C SER A 92 -3.54 -6.05 -11.71
N ILE A 93 -4.44 -6.44 -10.81
CA ILE A 93 -5.61 -5.67 -10.39
C ILE A 93 -5.69 -5.77 -8.86
N GLU A 94 -6.12 -4.69 -8.19
CA GLU A 94 -6.53 -4.76 -6.78
C GLU A 94 -7.69 -5.74 -6.66
N ILE A 95 -7.42 -6.86 -6.00
CA ILE A 95 -8.39 -7.91 -5.78
C ILE A 95 -9.05 -7.67 -4.43
N SER A 96 -10.38 -7.70 -4.38
CA SER A 96 -11.09 -7.62 -3.12
C SER A 96 -10.88 -8.91 -2.31
N ILE A 97 -11.05 -8.82 -0.99
CA ILE A 97 -10.89 -9.97 -0.09
C ILE A 97 -11.84 -11.11 -0.48
N GLU A 98 -13.06 -10.77 -0.90
CA GLU A 98 -14.10 -11.71 -1.29
C GLU A 98 -13.66 -12.51 -2.52
N ILE A 99 -13.14 -11.83 -3.55
CA ILE A 99 -12.67 -12.48 -4.78
C ILE A 99 -11.45 -13.34 -4.48
N ALA A 100 -10.53 -12.88 -3.63
CA ALA A 100 -9.37 -13.67 -3.23
C ALA A 100 -9.76 -14.95 -2.48
N LYS A 101 -10.74 -14.86 -1.56
CA LYS A 101 -11.31 -16.02 -0.87
C LYS A 101 -12.00 -16.98 -1.84
N GLU A 102 -12.68 -16.46 -2.86
CA GLU A 102 -13.29 -17.32 -3.89
C GLU A 102 -12.25 -18.03 -4.76
N ILE A 103 -11.17 -17.35 -5.17
CA ILE A 103 -10.05 -17.98 -5.88
C ILE A 103 -9.42 -19.08 -5.01
N GLU A 104 -9.08 -18.75 -3.77
CA GLU A 104 -8.50 -19.71 -2.82
C GLU A 104 -9.40 -20.93 -2.63
N SER A 105 -10.70 -20.69 -2.37
CA SER A 105 -11.70 -21.74 -2.16
C SER A 105 -11.85 -22.62 -3.41
N ALA A 106 -11.92 -22.02 -4.61
CA ALA A 106 -12.04 -22.76 -5.85
C ALA A 106 -10.88 -23.74 -6.07
N TYR A 107 -9.63 -23.31 -5.81
CA TYR A 107 -8.44 -24.17 -5.95
C TYR A 107 -8.35 -25.23 -4.84
N SER A 108 -8.64 -24.86 -3.59
CA SER A 108 -8.69 -25.84 -2.48
C SER A 108 -9.73 -26.93 -2.74
N VAL A 109 -10.94 -26.56 -3.15
CA VAL A 109 -12.03 -27.50 -3.47
C VAL A 109 -11.66 -28.35 -4.69
N ALA A 110 -11.09 -27.73 -5.74
CA ALA A 110 -10.65 -28.47 -6.92
C ALA A 110 -9.56 -29.49 -6.61
N ARG A 111 -8.67 -29.18 -5.67
CA ARG A 111 -7.64 -30.10 -5.19
C ARG A 111 -8.25 -31.25 -4.38
N THR A 112 -9.17 -30.96 -3.46
CA THR A 112 -9.86 -31.99 -2.65
C THR A 112 -10.71 -32.93 -3.51
N ASN A 113 -11.35 -32.42 -4.56
CA ASN A 113 -12.21 -33.22 -5.42
C ASN A 113 -11.45 -34.01 -6.50
N TYR A 114 -10.13 -33.85 -6.60
CA TYR A 114 -9.33 -34.57 -7.59
C TYR A 114 -9.12 -36.03 -7.18
N GLY A 115 -9.82 -36.95 -7.85
CA GLY A 115 -9.71 -38.40 -7.64
C GLY A 115 -8.73 -39.13 -8.59
N GLY A 116 -7.87 -38.39 -9.30
CA GLY A 116 -6.91 -38.95 -10.25
C GLY A 116 -5.59 -39.43 -9.59
N PRO A 117 -4.60 -39.85 -10.39
CA PRO A 117 -3.31 -40.30 -9.87
C PRO A 117 -2.58 -39.19 -9.11
N ALA A 118 -1.75 -39.55 -8.12
CA ALA A 118 -0.97 -38.56 -7.37
C ALA A 118 -0.05 -37.77 -8.31
N VAL A 119 -0.31 -36.47 -8.45
CA VAL A 119 0.52 -35.52 -9.20
C VAL A 119 1.22 -34.61 -8.21
N SER A 120 2.53 -34.45 -8.36
CA SER A 120 3.32 -33.46 -7.65
C SER A 120 3.75 -32.36 -8.63
N SER A 121 3.25 -31.15 -8.40
CA SER A 121 3.74 -29.92 -9.03
C SER A 121 3.92 -28.85 -7.96
N GLU A 122 4.63 -27.77 -8.28
CA GLU A 122 4.82 -26.66 -7.34
C GLU A 122 3.48 -26.10 -6.86
N LEU A 123 2.54 -25.87 -7.79
CA LEU A 123 1.18 -25.39 -7.48
C LEU A 123 0.44 -26.34 -6.53
N ILE A 124 0.48 -27.65 -6.79
CA ILE A 124 -0.18 -28.64 -5.94
C ILE A 124 0.45 -28.65 -4.54
N THR A 125 1.77 -28.57 -4.47
CA THR A 125 2.52 -28.57 -3.20
C THR A 125 2.11 -27.37 -2.34
N VAL A 126 2.02 -26.17 -2.92
CA VAL A 126 1.66 -24.97 -2.16
C VAL A 126 0.18 -24.97 -1.75
N ILE A 127 -0.72 -25.52 -2.57
CA ILE A 127 -2.13 -25.70 -2.21
C ILE A 127 -2.27 -26.71 -1.06
N ASP A 128 -1.55 -27.83 -1.10
CA ASP A 128 -1.60 -28.86 -0.06
C ASP A 128 -1.02 -28.34 1.27
N GLN A 129 0.06 -27.57 1.23
CA GLN A 129 0.61 -26.86 2.39
C GLN A 129 -0.39 -25.86 2.98
N TRP A 130 -1.04 -25.07 2.13
CA TRP A 130 -2.04 -24.11 2.56
C TRP A 130 -3.27 -24.79 3.18
N ASN A 131 -3.78 -25.85 2.57
CA ASN A 131 -4.88 -26.65 3.12
C ASN A 131 -4.52 -27.25 4.48
N SER A 132 -3.30 -27.76 4.62
CA SER A 132 -2.79 -28.29 5.90
C SER A 132 -2.72 -27.20 6.98
N LEU A 133 -2.28 -25.99 6.62
CA LEU A 133 -2.28 -24.84 7.52
C LEU A 133 -3.70 -24.49 8.01
N LYS A 134 -4.69 -24.48 7.11
CA LYS A 134 -6.10 -24.21 7.49
C LYS A 134 -6.64 -25.24 8.47
N ILE A 135 -6.38 -26.52 8.21
CA ILE A 135 -6.77 -27.62 9.11
C ILE A 135 -6.10 -27.46 10.47
N HIS A 136 -4.80 -27.16 10.49
CA HIS A 136 -4.06 -26.92 11.71
C HIS A 136 -4.60 -25.71 12.48
N ALA A 137 -4.85 -24.58 11.80
CA ALA A 137 -5.41 -23.37 12.41
C ALA A 137 -6.77 -23.63 13.07
N ALA A 138 -7.63 -24.43 12.44
CA ALA A 138 -8.93 -24.83 12.98
C ALA A 138 -8.83 -25.76 14.20
N SER A 139 -7.73 -26.52 14.32
CA SER A 139 -7.49 -27.44 15.45
C SER A 139 -6.95 -26.75 16.71
N LEU A 140 -6.47 -25.52 16.60
CA LEU A 140 -5.89 -24.78 17.71
C LEU A 140 -6.98 -24.10 18.56
N PRO A 141 -6.80 -24.03 19.90
CA PRO A 141 -7.73 -23.30 20.77
C PRO A 141 -7.81 -21.81 20.38
N LEU A 142 -8.95 -21.18 20.68
CA LEU A 142 -9.17 -19.75 20.45
C LEU A 142 -8.19 -18.94 21.30
N SER A 143 -7.05 -18.55 20.73
CA SER A 143 -6.09 -17.67 21.37
C SER A 143 -6.58 -16.23 21.31
N SER A 144 -6.41 -15.50 22.41
CA SER A 144 -6.58 -14.04 22.47
C SER A 144 -5.78 -13.39 21.32
N ARG A 145 -6.43 -12.56 20.52
CA ARG A 145 -5.93 -11.87 19.30
C ARG A 145 -4.67 -11.02 19.54
N GLN A 146 -3.54 -11.65 19.85
CA GLN A 146 -2.24 -10.99 19.96
C GLN A 146 -1.45 -11.23 18.68
N LEU A 147 -1.43 -10.19 17.85
CA LEU A 147 -0.64 -10.13 16.63
C LEU A 147 0.84 -9.97 16.97
N GLN A 148 1.60 -11.06 16.90
CA GLN A 148 3.06 -11.00 16.85
C GLN A 148 3.50 -11.25 15.41
N LEU A 149 3.94 -10.21 14.72
CA LEU A 149 4.63 -10.41 13.47
C LEU A 149 6.03 -10.94 13.82
N VAL A 150 6.36 -12.20 13.51
CA VAL A 150 7.70 -12.81 13.67
C VAL A 150 8.55 -12.63 12.42
N VAL A 151 9.75 -12.04 12.54
CA VAL A 151 10.61 -11.70 11.39
C VAL A 151 11.22 -13.00 10.87
N ARG A 152 10.91 -13.38 9.63
CA ARG A 152 11.68 -14.43 8.94
C ARG A 152 12.84 -13.73 8.24
N THR A 153 13.97 -13.62 8.90
CA THR A 153 15.24 -13.41 8.22
C THR A 153 15.59 -14.71 7.53
N GLU A 154 15.77 -14.65 6.21
CA GLU A 154 16.20 -15.79 5.38
C GLU A 154 17.61 -16.28 5.77
N ASN A 155 18.30 -15.54 6.65
CA ASN A 155 19.56 -15.93 7.30
C ASN A 155 19.32 -16.29 8.78
N VAL A 156 18.70 -17.45 9.03
CA VAL A 156 18.62 -18.02 10.39
C VAL A 156 20.03 -18.27 10.96
N GLN A 157 21.01 -18.53 10.09
CA GLN A 157 22.39 -18.82 10.50
C GLN A 157 23.12 -17.61 11.10
N ASP A 158 22.87 -16.40 10.63
CA ASP A 158 23.52 -15.18 11.15
C ASP A 158 22.95 -14.80 12.55
N MET A 159 21.68 -15.12 12.78
CA MET A 159 21.02 -14.90 14.08
C MET A 159 21.41 -15.97 15.11
N VAL A 160 21.67 -17.21 14.68
CA VAL A 160 22.23 -18.25 15.55
C VAL A 160 23.68 -17.93 15.93
N ASN A 161 24.45 -17.34 15.02
CA ASN A 161 25.81 -16.90 15.29
C ASN A 161 25.89 -15.68 16.23
N SER A 162 24.81 -14.89 16.36
CA SER A 162 24.72 -13.80 17.34
C SER A 162 24.15 -14.23 18.70
N LEU A 163 23.56 -15.43 18.79
CA LEU A 163 22.99 -15.98 20.03
C LEU A 163 23.99 -16.78 20.89
N THR A 164 25.15 -17.15 20.35
CA THR A 164 26.19 -17.90 21.08
C THR A 164 27.02 -17.05 22.04
N SER A 165 26.80 -15.74 22.14
CA SER A 165 27.59 -14.82 22.97
C SER A 165 26.86 -14.24 24.20
N ILE A 166 25.63 -14.65 24.50
CA ILE A 166 24.89 -14.13 25.67
C ILE A 166 24.79 -15.21 26.76
N THR A 167 25.68 -15.09 27.73
CA THR A 167 25.76 -15.85 28.98
C THR A 167 24.45 -15.77 29.78
N LEU A 168 23.93 -16.93 30.21
CA LEU A 168 22.81 -17.05 31.15
C LEU A 168 23.19 -16.50 32.53
N GLY A 169 22.40 -15.54 33.03
CA GLY A 169 22.44 -15.12 34.43
C GLY A 169 21.32 -14.15 34.80
N GLY A 170 20.29 -14.66 35.51
CA GLY A 170 19.44 -13.87 36.42
C GLY A 170 18.16 -13.24 35.85
N ALA A 171 17.03 -13.61 36.46
CA ALA A 171 15.66 -13.10 36.32
C ALA A 171 14.89 -13.49 35.04
N PRO A 172 13.57 -13.76 35.11
CA PRO A 172 12.73 -13.89 33.92
C PRO A 172 12.80 -12.56 33.17
N ALA A 173 13.40 -12.60 31.98
CA ALA A 173 13.44 -11.44 31.10
C ALA A 173 12.01 -10.93 30.91
N PRO A 174 11.75 -9.61 31.05
CA PRO A 174 10.45 -9.06 30.67
C PRO A 174 10.15 -9.53 29.24
N ALA A 175 8.92 -10.01 29.02
CA ALA A 175 8.50 -10.49 27.72
C ALA A 175 8.90 -9.45 26.66
N PRO A 176 9.50 -9.87 25.52
CA PRO A 176 9.93 -8.93 24.50
C PRO A 176 8.74 -8.03 24.14
N PRO A 177 8.94 -6.70 24.05
CA PRO A 177 7.86 -5.79 23.74
C PRO A 177 7.18 -6.24 22.44
N THR A 178 5.86 -6.36 22.47
CA THR A 178 5.07 -6.88 21.34
C THR A 178 5.23 -5.92 20.16
N TRP A 179 5.80 -6.40 19.06
CA TRP A 179 6.02 -5.63 17.83
C TRP A 179 5.23 -6.24 16.65
N PRO A 180 4.52 -5.43 15.85
CA PRO A 180 4.33 -3.98 15.98
C PRO A 180 3.52 -3.60 17.24
N PRO A 181 3.58 -2.34 17.71
CA PRO A 181 2.83 -1.91 18.88
C PRO A 181 1.34 -2.25 18.81
N ALA A 182 0.78 -2.81 19.88
CA ALA A 182 -0.60 -3.34 19.91
C ALA A 182 -1.70 -2.28 19.67
N TYR A 183 -1.36 -1.00 19.81
CA TYR A 183 -2.28 0.12 19.57
C TYR A 183 -2.33 0.59 18.10
N LEU A 184 -1.51 0.01 17.21
CA LEU A 184 -1.61 0.30 15.78
C LEU A 184 -2.85 -0.33 15.17
N ALA A 185 -3.47 0.39 14.25
CA ALA A 185 -4.64 -0.10 13.55
C ALA A 185 -4.26 -1.23 12.57
N PRO A 186 -5.18 -2.17 12.29
CA PRO A 186 -4.97 -3.23 11.30
C PRO A 186 -4.45 -2.71 9.94
N ASP A 187 -5.09 -1.68 9.38
CA ASP A 187 -4.70 -1.05 8.11
C ASP A 187 -3.24 -0.57 8.12
N ASP A 188 -2.80 -0.03 9.26
CA ASP A 188 -1.44 0.47 9.45
C ASP A 188 -0.43 -0.68 9.49
N ILE A 189 -0.79 -1.79 10.15
CA ILE A 189 0.04 -3.01 10.24
C ILE A 189 0.28 -3.61 8.85
N VAL A 190 -0.72 -3.57 7.96
CA VAL A 190 -0.58 -4.05 6.57
C VAL A 190 0.57 -3.33 5.86
N TYR A 191 0.76 -2.03 6.13
CA TYR A 191 1.84 -1.27 5.53
C TYR A 191 3.22 -1.72 6.01
N LEU A 192 3.33 -2.14 7.26
CA LEU A 192 4.58 -2.61 7.90
C LEU A 192 4.96 -4.04 7.49
N ALA A 193 3.99 -4.85 7.06
CA ALA A 193 4.17 -6.28 6.84
C ALA A 193 4.99 -6.66 5.59
N ARG A 194 5.30 -5.70 4.70
CA ARG A 194 6.15 -5.96 3.54
C ARG A 194 7.58 -6.26 3.99
N ALA A 195 8.15 -7.40 3.59
CA ALA A 195 9.43 -7.89 4.12
C ALA A 195 10.57 -6.85 4.06
N GLY A 196 10.74 -6.15 2.93
CA GLY A 196 11.79 -5.15 2.76
C GLY A 196 11.63 -3.89 3.62
N ILE A 197 10.40 -3.57 4.03
CA ILE A 197 10.10 -2.45 4.95
C ILE A 197 10.29 -2.93 6.37
N ARG A 198 9.67 -4.07 6.68
CA ARG A 198 9.68 -4.70 7.99
C ARG A 198 11.09 -4.91 8.54
N ALA A 199 12.00 -5.43 7.73
CA ALA A 199 13.38 -5.66 8.13
C ALA A 199 14.10 -4.37 8.56
N ARG A 200 13.69 -3.22 8.02
CA ARG A 200 14.33 -1.91 8.28
C ARG A 200 13.74 -1.17 9.48
N ILE A 201 12.48 -1.44 9.84
CA ILE A 201 11.76 -0.71 10.90
C ILE A 201 11.41 -1.60 12.10
N HIS A 202 11.85 -2.86 12.11
CA HIS A 202 11.61 -3.77 13.21
C HIS A 202 12.16 -3.20 14.53
N GLY A 203 11.34 -3.22 15.58
CA GLY A 203 11.70 -2.68 16.90
C GLY A 203 11.57 -1.17 17.04
N VAL A 204 11.25 -0.44 15.97
CA VAL A 204 10.93 0.99 16.03
C VAL A 204 9.58 1.17 16.74
N THR A 205 9.56 2.05 17.74
CA THR A 205 8.39 2.43 18.53
C THR A 205 8.54 3.88 18.98
N SER A 206 7.49 4.51 19.53
CA SER A 206 7.59 5.87 20.07
C SER A 206 8.61 6.01 21.21
N SER A 207 8.80 4.95 22.01
CA SER A 207 9.81 4.90 23.08
C SER A 207 11.21 4.54 22.60
N ASN A 208 11.32 3.98 21.39
CA ASN A 208 12.58 3.58 20.78
C ASN A 208 12.52 3.88 19.28
N PRO A 209 12.64 5.16 18.87
CA PRO A 209 12.49 5.55 17.47
C PRO A 209 13.65 5.05 16.61
N GLY A 210 14.76 4.62 17.21
CA GLY A 210 15.95 4.19 16.49
C GLY A 210 16.57 5.33 15.66
N GLN A 211 17.39 4.98 14.67
CA GLN A 211 17.88 5.96 13.71
C GLN A 211 16.84 6.19 12.60
N PRO A 212 16.55 7.45 12.23
CA PRO A 212 15.69 7.73 11.10
C PRO A 212 16.30 7.19 9.79
N PRO A 213 15.50 6.59 8.90
CA PRO A 213 15.96 6.25 7.57
C PRO A 213 16.24 7.52 6.76
N GLU A 214 16.97 7.36 5.66
CA GLU A 214 17.24 8.44 4.68
C GLU A 214 15.92 9.09 4.23
N ILE A 215 15.86 10.42 4.28
CA ILE A 215 14.68 11.17 3.81
C ILE A 215 14.59 11.00 2.29
N PRO A 216 13.43 10.57 1.76
CA PRO A 216 13.30 10.30 0.33
C PRO A 216 13.31 11.58 -0.50
N GLY A 217 14.09 11.59 -1.59
CA GLY A 217 14.07 12.63 -2.61
C GLY A 217 13.23 12.27 -3.84
N VAL A 218 13.25 13.14 -4.87
CA VAL A 218 12.48 13.00 -6.13
C VAL A 218 12.73 11.72 -6.92
N HIS A 219 13.86 11.05 -6.68
CA HIS A 219 14.25 9.80 -7.31
C HIS A 219 14.31 8.63 -6.30
N ALA A 220 13.78 8.80 -5.08
CA ALA A 220 13.72 7.70 -4.15
C ALA A 220 12.82 6.58 -4.71
N ASP A 221 13.25 5.35 -4.52
CA ASP A 221 12.42 4.20 -4.82
C ASP A 221 11.19 4.16 -3.90
N PRO A 222 10.10 3.52 -4.33
CA PRO A 222 8.84 3.53 -3.58
C PRO A 222 8.96 2.85 -2.21
N ILE A 223 9.88 1.87 -2.08
CA ILE A 223 10.11 1.14 -0.84
C ILE A 223 10.80 2.06 0.17
N LYS A 224 11.78 2.88 -0.23
CA LYS A 224 12.39 3.91 0.62
C LYS A 224 11.36 4.89 1.14
N MET A 225 10.49 5.42 0.26
CA MET A 225 9.41 6.32 0.67
C MET A 225 8.49 5.66 1.70
N ARG A 226 8.03 4.44 1.43
CA ARG A 226 7.16 3.69 2.33
C ARG A 226 7.84 3.35 3.66
N THR A 227 9.15 3.05 3.63
CA THR A 227 9.96 2.82 4.83
C THR A 227 10.04 4.08 5.68
N PHE A 228 10.27 5.24 5.08
CA PHE A 228 10.30 6.52 5.78
C PHE A 228 8.94 6.86 6.39
N LEU A 229 7.83 6.72 5.65
CA LEU A 229 6.47 6.94 6.17
C LEU A 229 6.13 5.96 7.31
N SER A 230 6.53 4.70 7.18
CA SER A 230 6.34 3.68 8.23
C SER A 230 7.17 3.99 9.47
N TRP A 231 8.37 4.54 9.29
CA TRP A 231 9.21 4.99 10.40
C TRP A 231 8.57 6.19 11.11
N ILE A 232 8.08 7.22 10.38
CA ILE A 232 7.35 8.35 10.99
C ILE A 232 6.17 7.82 11.81
N LEU A 233 5.39 6.92 11.21
CA LEU A 233 4.27 6.29 11.90
C LEU A 233 4.74 5.64 13.20
N LEU A 234 5.72 4.74 13.17
CA LEU A 234 6.15 4.02 14.38
C LEU A 234 6.86 4.91 15.42
N ALA A 235 7.65 5.89 14.99
CA ALA A 235 8.47 6.74 15.86
C ALA A 235 7.64 7.78 16.62
N PHE A 236 6.48 8.19 16.09
CA PHE A 236 5.66 9.25 16.69
C PHE A 236 4.26 8.81 17.10
N TYR A 237 3.79 7.62 16.70
CA TYR A 237 2.46 7.15 17.04
C TYR A 237 2.42 6.64 18.49
N THR A 238 1.72 7.39 19.34
CA THR A 238 1.49 7.08 20.76
C THR A 238 0.19 6.28 20.95
N PRO A 239 -0.14 5.80 22.17
CA PRO A 239 -1.47 5.26 22.45
C PRO A 239 -2.52 6.38 22.33
N ASN A 240 -3.35 6.31 21.29
CA ASN A 240 -4.41 7.29 20.94
C ASN A 240 -3.93 8.64 20.36
N PRO A 241 -3.22 8.64 19.22
CA PRO A 241 -2.93 9.90 18.54
C PRO A 241 -4.22 10.44 17.93
N ASP A 242 -4.38 11.76 17.88
CA ASP A 242 -5.52 12.39 17.19
C ASP A 242 -5.33 12.45 15.65
N TRP A 243 -4.21 11.92 15.18
CA TRP A 243 -3.86 11.87 13.77
C TRP A 243 -3.71 10.42 13.26
N ALA A 244 -3.74 10.27 11.94
CA ALA A 244 -3.36 9.06 11.22
C ALA A 244 -2.52 9.44 9.99
N LEU A 245 -1.55 8.59 9.64
CA LEU A 245 -0.67 8.77 8.48
C LEU A 245 -0.90 7.62 7.51
N PHE A 246 -1.27 7.95 6.28
CA PHE A 246 -1.38 6.96 5.22
C PHE A 246 0.02 6.46 4.83
N GLY A 247 0.31 5.21 5.18
CA GLY A 247 1.65 4.63 5.11
C GLY A 247 2.18 4.33 3.71
N MET A 248 1.52 4.78 2.63
CA MET A 248 1.95 4.57 1.24
C MET A 248 2.03 5.91 0.48
N PRO A 249 3.08 6.13 -0.34
CA PRO A 249 3.14 7.29 -1.21
C PRO A 249 2.03 7.22 -2.27
N VAL A 250 1.26 8.28 -2.46
CA VAL A 250 0.13 8.33 -3.40
C VAL A 250 0.58 8.90 -4.73
N ALA A 251 0.72 8.07 -5.75
CA ALA A 251 1.14 8.51 -7.09
C ALA A 251 -0.01 8.66 -8.10
N PHE A 252 -1.18 8.09 -7.80
CA PHE A 252 -2.27 7.98 -8.76
C PHE A 252 -3.56 8.62 -8.25
N LEU A 253 -4.22 9.43 -9.08
CA LEU A 253 -5.55 9.99 -8.78
C LEU A 253 -6.65 8.91 -8.76
N HIS A 254 -6.47 7.84 -9.53
CA HIS A 254 -7.45 6.76 -9.65
C HIS A 254 -6.79 5.39 -9.60
N GLU A 255 -7.52 4.46 -9.00
CA GLU A 255 -7.15 3.04 -8.97
C GLU A 255 -7.01 2.44 -10.37
N ALA A 256 -7.93 2.80 -11.27
CA ALA A 256 -7.89 2.37 -12.67
C ALA A 256 -6.61 2.85 -13.40
N LEU A 257 -6.08 4.02 -13.03
CA LEU A 257 -4.81 4.49 -13.59
C LEU A 257 -3.65 3.67 -13.04
N ARG A 258 -3.59 3.43 -11.73
CA ARG A 258 -2.58 2.54 -11.11
C ARG A 258 -2.53 1.17 -11.82
N ASN A 259 -3.69 0.55 -12.02
CA ASN A 259 -3.80 -0.76 -12.68
C ASN A 259 -3.32 -0.73 -14.14
N LYS A 260 -3.58 0.35 -14.90
CA LYS A 260 -3.03 0.51 -16.26
C LYS A 260 -1.49 0.56 -16.27
N TRP A 261 -0.90 1.10 -15.21
CA TRP A 261 0.54 1.20 -15.06
C TRP A 261 1.19 -0.07 -14.53
N TYR A 262 0.42 -1.03 -14.04
CA TYR A 262 0.93 -2.27 -13.46
C TYR A 262 1.89 -3.01 -14.39
N TYR A 263 1.45 -3.34 -15.60
CA TYR A 263 2.28 -4.07 -16.55
C TYR A 263 3.46 -3.25 -17.07
N LEU A 264 3.25 -1.95 -17.28
CA LEU A 264 4.31 -1.04 -17.73
C LEU A 264 5.42 -0.84 -16.69
N SER A 265 5.09 -1.01 -15.41
CA SER A 265 6.00 -0.83 -14.28
C SER A 265 6.57 -2.13 -13.73
N GLY A 266 6.31 -3.29 -14.36
CA GLY A 266 6.70 -4.59 -13.80
C GLY A 266 6.12 -4.82 -12.40
N GLY A 267 4.89 -4.36 -12.16
CA GLY A 267 4.17 -4.49 -10.89
C GLY A 267 4.46 -3.42 -9.84
N GLN A 268 5.48 -2.57 -10.03
CA GLN A 268 5.90 -1.57 -9.03
C GLN A 268 4.84 -0.49 -8.73
N SER A 269 3.89 -0.26 -9.64
CA SER A 269 2.76 0.65 -9.39
C SER A 269 1.96 0.30 -8.12
N LYS A 270 1.96 -0.97 -7.67
CA LYS A 270 1.30 -1.41 -6.42
C LYS A 270 1.96 -0.92 -5.15
N VAL A 271 3.24 -0.54 -5.20
CA VAL A 271 3.92 0.00 -4.02
C VAL A 271 3.42 1.41 -3.71
N PHE A 272 2.75 2.05 -4.66
CA PHE A 272 2.07 3.33 -4.50
C PHE A 272 0.58 3.17 -4.19
N GLY A 273 0.07 4.09 -3.38
CA GLY A 273 -1.36 4.28 -3.19
C GLY A 273 -2.00 5.06 -4.34
N SER A 274 -3.32 4.97 -4.39
CA SER A 274 -4.19 5.86 -5.16
C SER A 274 -4.94 6.82 -4.23
N MET A 275 -5.45 7.94 -4.74
CA MET A 275 -6.34 8.81 -3.97
C MET A 275 -7.59 8.06 -3.50
N ASP A 276 -8.08 7.08 -4.28
CA ASP A 276 -9.20 6.22 -3.87
C ASP A 276 -8.85 5.41 -2.61
N SER A 277 -7.65 4.82 -2.56
CA SER A 277 -7.17 4.09 -1.38
C SER A 277 -6.96 5.01 -0.17
N PHE A 278 -6.44 6.21 -0.39
CA PHE A 278 -6.24 7.22 0.66
C PHE A 278 -7.57 7.69 1.25
N PHE A 279 -8.58 7.93 0.41
CA PHE A 279 -9.91 8.34 0.87
C PHE A 279 -10.65 7.24 1.62
N ARG A 280 -10.47 5.96 1.21
CA ARG A 280 -10.98 4.81 1.97
C ARG A 280 -10.35 4.75 3.36
N TYR A 281 -9.02 4.88 3.44
CA TYR A 281 -8.29 4.95 4.71
C TYR A 281 -8.76 6.13 5.57
N THR A 282 -8.92 7.31 4.96
CA THR A 282 -9.34 8.54 5.65
C THR A 282 -10.75 8.39 6.23
N ALA A 283 -11.69 7.84 5.46
CA ALA A 283 -13.04 7.58 5.95
C ALA A 283 -13.02 6.66 7.18
N ASN A 284 -12.26 5.55 7.11
CA ASN A 284 -12.09 4.63 8.23
C ASN A 284 -11.44 5.30 9.45
N ALA A 285 -10.41 6.13 9.24
CA ALA A 285 -9.74 6.87 10.29
C ALA A 285 -10.67 7.84 11.02
N PHE A 286 -11.53 8.57 10.28
CA PHE A 286 -12.50 9.48 10.88
C PHE A 286 -13.66 8.75 11.57
N SER A 287 -14.26 7.75 10.92
CA SER A 287 -15.51 7.14 11.41
C SER A 287 -15.26 6.05 12.46
N ALA A 288 -14.31 5.14 12.22
CA ALA A 288 -14.10 3.97 13.07
C ALA A 288 -13.02 4.20 14.12
N ARG A 289 -11.99 5.00 13.80
CA ARG A 289 -10.84 5.25 14.68
C ARG A 289 -10.91 6.59 15.43
N GLY A 290 -11.91 7.43 15.12
CA GLY A 290 -12.16 8.70 15.78
C GLY A 290 -11.03 9.73 15.64
N LYS A 291 -10.25 9.68 14.56
CA LYS A 291 -9.17 10.65 14.31
C LYS A 291 -9.73 11.99 13.88
N SER A 292 -9.09 13.10 14.25
CA SER A 292 -9.42 14.42 13.71
C SER A 292 -8.62 14.74 12.44
N THR A 293 -7.42 14.18 12.31
CA THR A 293 -6.46 14.55 11.26
C THR A 293 -5.94 13.32 10.52
N VAL A 294 -5.88 13.39 9.20
CA VAL A 294 -5.29 12.33 8.35
C VAL A 294 -4.34 12.95 7.36
N THR A 295 -3.13 12.39 7.24
CA THR A 295 -2.06 12.93 6.39
C THR A 295 -1.59 11.90 5.36
N ALA A 296 -1.11 12.39 4.21
CA ALA A 296 -0.52 11.56 3.16
C ALA A 296 0.58 12.31 2.41
N LEU A 297 1.55 11.54 1.91
CA LEU A 297 2.54 12.01 0.93
C LEU A 297 2.03 11.70 -0.47
N LEU A 298 1.72 12.71 -1.26
CA LEU A 298 1.46 12.57 -2.69
C LEU A 298 2.77 12.67 -3.45
N THR A 299 2.97 11.75 -4.39
CA THR A 299 4.15 11.70 -5.25
C THR A 299 3.76 11.55 -6.73
N PRO A 300 2.93 12.45 -7.29
CA PRO A 300 2.50 12.33 -8.69
C PRO A 300 3.70 12.33 -9.64
N TRP A 301 3.55 11.56 -10.72
CA TRP A 301 4.47 11.59 -11.85
C TRP A 301 3.95 12.52 -12.90
N LEU A 302 4.88 13.31 -13.45
CA LEU A 302 4.57 14.27 -14.50
C LEU A 302 4.89 13.71 -15.89
N ILE A 303 5.23 12.41 -15.97
CA ILE A 303 5.51 11.69 -17.21
C ILE A 303 4.22 11.52 -18.00
N LYS A 304 4.24 11.92 -19.27
CA LYS A 304 3.14 11.72 -20.20
C LYS A 304 3.11 10.29 -20.72
N ARG A 305 1.92 9.77 -21.05
CA ARG A 305 1.71 8.36 -21.47
C ARG A 305 2.58 7.94 -22.67
N ASP A 306 2.76 8.82 -23.63
CA ASP A 306 3.65 8.65 -24.80
C ASP A 306 5.12 8.45 -24.38
N GLN A 307 5.59 9.19 -23.38
CA GLN A 307 6.94 9.03 -22.83
C GLN A 307 7.10 7.69 -22.10
N VAL A 308 6.05 7.19 -21.45
CA VAL A 308 6.05 5.84 -20.84
C VAL A 308 6.14 4.75 -21.91
N GLN A 309 5.41 4.92 -23.01
CA GLN A 309 5.45 3.99 -24.13
C GLN A 309 6.82 3.97 -24.82
N MET A 310 7.57 5.08 -24.81
CA MET A 310 8.97 5.08 -25.26
C MET A 310 9.91 4.31 -24.33
N LEU A 311 9.54 4.17 -23.06
CA LEU A 311 10.29 3.38 -22.07
C LEU A 311 9.88 1.89 -22.11
N ALA A 312 8.67 1.56 -22.56
CA ALA A 312 8.11 0.20 -22.66
C ALA A 312 8.97 -0.84 -23.43
N PRO A 313 9.60 -0.52 -24.58
CA PRO A 313 10.42 -1.48 -25.33
C PRO A 313 11.68 -1.95 -24.60
N ARG A 314 12.20 -1.15 -23.65
CA ARG A 314 13.34 -1.55 -22.81
C ARG A 314 12.98 -2.58 -21.74
N PHE A 315 11.68 -2.69 -21.42
CA PHE A 315 11.15 -3.63 -20.44
C PHE A 315 10.71 -4.95 -21.09
N ALA A 316 10.27 -4.91 -22.34
CA ALA A 316 9.89 -6.11 -23.11
C ALA A 316 11.08 -7.03 -23.46
N SER A 317 12.32 -6.52 -23.40
CA SER A 317 13.55 -7.27 -23.71
C SER A 317 14.13 -8.09 -22.54
N GLY A 318 13.40 -8.24 -21.43
CA GLY A 318 13.80 -9.11 -20.31
C GLY A 318 14.93 -8.55 -19.44
N GLN A 319 15.27 -7.26 -19.57
CA GLN A 319 16.17 -6.58 -18.63
C GLN A 319 15.40 -6.28 -17.33
N PRO A 320 15.81 -6.83 -16.17
CA PRO A 320 15.01 -6.87 -14.95
C PRO A 320 15.01 -5.57 -14.13
N ASP A 321 15.57 -4.47 -14.63
CA ASP A 321 15.71 -3.25 -13.84
C ASP A 321 14.48 -2.34 -13.92
N TYR A 322 13.31 -2.86 -13.55
CA TYR A 322 12.07 -2.07 -13.42
C TYR A 322 12.17 -1.03 -12.30
N PHE A 323 13.08 -1.22 -11.34
CA PHE A 323 13.37 -0.25 -10.29
C PHE A 323 14.00 1.02 -10.85
N SER A 324 14.90 0.90 -11.85
CA SER A 324 15.51 2.06 -12.53
C SER A 324 14.50 3.03 -13.13
N LEU A 325 13.33 2.53 -13.58
CA LEU A 325 12.27 3.39 -14.10
C LEU A 325 11.88 4.45 -13.08
N PHE A 326 11.82 4.08 -11.80
CA PHE A 326 11.35 4.97 -10.74
C PHE A 326 12.46 5.67 -9.98
N SER A 327 13.68 5.11 -9.99
CA SER A 327 14.77 5.56 -9.12
C SER A 327 15.97 6.19 -9.83
N THR A 328 16.18 5.92 -11.13
CA THR A 328 17.37 6.44 -11.84
C THR A 328 17.05 7.19 -13.12
N ASN A 329 15.81 7.11 -13.62
CA ASN A 329 15.40 7.84 -14.80
C ASN A 329 15.10 9.32 -14.47
N PRO A 330 15.83 10.30 -15.06
CA PRO A 330 15.56 11.72 -14.86
C PRO A 330 14.14 12.13 -15.26
N LEU A 331 13.54 11.45 -16.24
CA LEU A 331 12.16 11.69 -16.66
C LEU A 331 11.14 11.27 -15.59
N ALA A 332 11.52 10.38 -14.67
CA ALA A 332 10.64 9.85 -13.62
C ALA A 332 10.78 10.54 -12.26
N ALA A 333 11.36 11.75 -12.26
CA ALA A 333 11.34 12.62 -11.10
C ALA A 333 9.90 12.83 -10.61
N LYS A 334 9.69 12.61 -9.32
CA LYS A 334 8.37 12.75 -8.69
C LYS A 334 8.25 14.16 -8.15
N MET A 335 7.05 14.72 -8.20
CA MET A 335 6.73 15.91 -7.43
C MET A 335 6.25 15.46 -6.05
N GLY A 336 6.76 16.06 -4.97
CA GLY A 336 6.26 15.83 -3.62
C GLY A 336 5.24 16.87 -3.23
N ILE A 337 4.12 16.41 -2.67
CA ILE A 337 3.09 17.25 -2.04
C ILE A 337 2.66 16.56 -0.75
N ALA A 338 2.53 17.28 0.36
CA ALA A 338 1.90 16.74 1.56
C ALA A 338 0.43 17.17 1.62
N LEU A 339 -0.47 16.20 1.78
CA LEU A 339 -1.91 16.42 1.89
C LEU A 339 -2.36 16.12 3.31
N ILE A 340 -3.08 17.05 3.91
CA ILE A 340 -3.62 16.94 5.27
C ILE A 340 -5.12 17.24 5.21
N LEU A 341 -5.91 16.31 5.74
CA LEU A 341 -7.34 16.43 5.89
C LEU A 341 -7.66 16.50 7.37
N ARG A 342 -8.26 17.61 7.81
CA ARG A 342 -8.69 17.82 9.19
C ARG A 342 -10.19 17.96 9.27
N ARG A 343 -10.82 17.20 10.17
CA ARG A 343 -12.23 17.38 10.53
C ARG A 343 -12.33 18.61 11.42
N ILE A 344 -13.15 19.58 11.00
CA ILE A 344 -13.36 20.84 11.73
C ILE A 344 -14.87 21.14 11.86
N GLU A 345 -15.22 21.99 12.80
CA GLU A 345 -16.56 22.56 12.93
C GLU A 345 -16.47 24.08 12.73
N ARG A 346 -17.27 24.62 11.81
CA ARG A 346 -17.32 26.06 11.53
C ARG A 346 -18.77 26.50 11.37
N GLY A 347 -19.19 27.46 12.19
CA GLY A 347 -20.56 27.97 12.16
C GLY A 347 -21.64 26.90 12.36
N GLY A 348 -21.39 25.93 13.25
CA GLY A 348 -22.30 24.80 13.52
C GLY A 348 -22.33 23.73 12.42
N ARG A 349 -21.46 23.84 11.41
CA ARG A 349 -21.32 22.84 10.33
C ARG A 349 -20.01 22.08 10.48
N VAL A 350 -20.12 20.76 10.63
CA VAL A 350 -18.96 19.86 10.57
C VAL A 350 -18.56 19.65 9.11
N GLY A 351 -17.27 19.77 8.81
CA GLY A 351 -16.73 19.54 7.48
C GLY A 351 -15.22 19.34 7.49
N LEU A 352 -14.61 19.47 6.32
CA LEU A 352 -13.19 19.22 6.12
C LEU A 352 -12.42 20.51 5.83
N GLN A 353 -11.35 20.74 6.57
CA GLN A 353 -10.26 21.63 6.20
C GLN A 353 -9.19 20.81 5.47
N THR A 354 -8.75 21.33 4.34
CA THR A 354 -7.72 20.69 3.52
C THR A 354 -6.49 21.57 3.48
N VAL A 355 -5.32 21.00 3.80
CA VAL A 355 -4.03 21.68 3.68
C VAL A 355 -3.18 20.92 2.69
N VAL A 356 -2.75 21.61 1.64
CA VAL A 356 -1.91 21.09 0.57
C VAL A 356 -0.58 21.82 0.61
N PHE A 357 0.41 21.18 1.22
CA PHE A 357 1.78 21.68 1.19
C PHE A 357 2.38 21.36 -0.17
N ASP A 358 2.55 22.39 -1.00
CA ASP A 358 3.05 22.29 -2.37
C ASP A 358 4.33 23.14 -2.53
N PRO A 359 5.51 22.50 -2.38
CA PRO A 359 6.78 23.18 -2.51
C PRO A 359 6.99 23.92 -3.84
N SER A 360 6.34 23.49 -4.92
CA SER A 360 6.59 24.12 -6.23
C SER A 360 6.04 25.55 -6.34
N MET A 361 5.16 25.95 -5.42
CA MET A 361 4.63 27.32 -5.36
C MET A 361 5.62 28.31 -4.73
N ASN A 362 6.43 27.86 -3.77
CA ASN A 362 7.25 28.75 -2.93
C ASN A 362 8.77 28.47 -3.02
N TYR A 363 9.19 27.37 -3.64
CA TYR A 363 10.60 26.96 -3.73
C TYR A 363 11.08 26.89 -5.17
N GLU A 364 12.07 27.72 -5.52
CA GLU A 364 12.61 27.80 -6.89
C GLU A 364 13.19 26.47 -7.42
N PRO A 365 13.93 25.66 -6.64
CA PRO A 365 14.36 24.33 -7.12
C PRO A 365 13.19 23.43 -7.51
N CYS A 366 12.09 23.49 -6.76
CA CYS A 366 10.88 22.71 -7.03
C CYS A 366 10.13 23.26 -8.24
N ASN A 367 10.02 24.58 -8.36
CA ASN A 367 9.41 25.25 -9.51
C ASN A 367 10.12 24.87 -10.82
N ARG A 368 11.45 24.86 -10.84
CA ARG A 368 12.25 24.46 -12.02
C ARG A 368 11.96 23.03 -12.47
N LEU A 369 11.74 22.11 -11.54
CA LEU A 369 11.38 20.73 -11.85
C LEU A 369 9.99 20.63 -12.53
N VAL A 370 9.03 21.41 -12.05
CA VAL A 370 7.64 21.35 -12.55
C VAL A 370 7.38 22.21 -13.78
N ARG A 371 8.19 23.24 -14.04
CA ARG A 371 7.97 24.21 -15.15
C ARG A 371 7.76 23.55 -16.52
N PRO A 372 8.53 22.50 -16.93
CA PRO A 372 8.28 21.79 -18.18
C PRO A 372 6.93 21.06 -18.23
N HIS A 373 6.34 20.79 -17.07
CA HIS A 373 5.11 20.03 -16.88
C HIS A 373 3.98 20.87 -16.27
N HIS A 374 4.08 22.21 -16.32
CA HIS A 374 3.18 23.11 -15.61
C HIS A 374 1.69 22.83 -15.87
N THR A 375 1.31 22.51 -17.11
CA THR A 375 -0.07 22.16 -17.47
C THR A 375 -0.54 20.89 -16.76
N SER A 376 0.30 19.85 -16.70
CA SER A 376 -0.03 18.59 -16.02
C SER A 376 -0.11 18.76 -14.50
N VAL A 377 0.73 19.62 -13.93
CA VAL A 377 0.70 19.95 -12.49
C VAL A 377 -0.54 20.75 -12.14
N PHE A 378 -0.91 21.72 -12.98
CA PHE A 378 -2.13 22.50 -12.80
C PHE A 378 -3.37 21.59 -12.88
N GLN A 379 -3.47 20.75 -13.92
CA GLN A 379 -4.55 19.76 -14.06
C GLN A 379 -4.62 18.81 -12.86
N PHE A 380 -3.47 18.30 -12.41
CA PHE A 380 -3.42 17.43 -11.23
C PHE A 380 -4.00 18.12 -9.98
N ARG A 381 -3.72 19.41 -9.77
CA ARG A 381 -4.26 20.17 -8.63
C ARG A 381 -5.77 20.37 -8.74
N GLU A 382 -6.27 20.68 -9.92
CA GLU A 382 -7.72 20.81 -10.17
C GLU A 382 -8.43 19.47 -9.94
N ASP A 383 -7.93 18.39 -10.54
CA ASP A 383 -8.47 17.04 -10.40
C ASP A 383 -8.43 16.58 -8.93
N LEU A 384 -7.36 16.89 -8.20
CA LEU A 384 -7.23 16.59 -6.77
C LEU A 384 -8.35 17.28 -5.97
N VAL A 385 -8.57 18.57 -6.20
CA VAL A 385 -9.59 19.37 -5.51
C VAL A 385 -11.00 18.87 -5.86
N GLU A 386 -11.28 18.63 -7.14
CA GLU A 386 -12.58 18.12 -7.59
C GLU A 386 -12.88 16.75 -6.98
N LYS A 387 -11.91 15.83 -7.03
CA LYS A 387 -12.04 14.49 -6.47
C LYS A 387 -12.27 14.53 -4.96
N LEU A 388 -11.53 15.39 -4.24
CA LEU A 388 -11.68 15.59 -2.81
C LEU A 388 -13.09 16.10 -2.46
N ARG A 389 -13.60 17.09 -3.19
CA ARG A 389 -14.95 17.63 -2.99
C ARG A 389 -16.02 16.59 -3.24
N THR A 390 -15.88 15.84 -4.33
CA THR A 390 -16.84 14.78 -4.69
C THR A 390 -16.89 13.70 -3.61
N TRP A 391 -15.74 13.25 -3.14
CA TRP A 391 -15.65 12.28 -2.04
C TRP A 391 -16.23 12.84 -0.73
N ALA A 392 -15.83 14.05 -0.35
CA ALA A 392 -16.28 14.73 0.87
C ALA A 392 -17.81 14.95 0.90
N ALA A 393 -18.39 15.36 -0.24
CA ALA A 393 -19.82 15.50 -0.41
C ALA A 393 -20.56 14.16 -0.28
N GLY A 394 -20.00 13.08 -0.83
CA GLY A 394 -20.54 11.72 -0.67
C GLY A 394 -20.58 11.22 0.78
N LEU A 395 -19.75 11.78 1.66
CA LEU A 395 -19.75 11.49 3.10
C LEU A 395 -20.60 12.46 3.93
N GLY A 396 -21.25 13.45 3.31
CA GLY A 396 -21.98 14.50 4.02
C GLY A 396 -21.08 15.45 4.83
N ALA A 397 -19.76 15.42 4.61
CA ALA A 397 -18.76 16.23 5.29
C ALA A 397 -18.07 17.14 4.26
N PRO A 398 -18.70 18.25 3.85
CA PRO A 398 -18.22 19.09 2.76
C PRO A 398 -16.85 19.69 3.08
N VAL A 399 -16.07 19.96 2.04
CA VAL A 399 -14.84 20.74 2.17
C VAL A 399 -15.22 22.19 2.47
N LEU A 400 -14.79 22.69 3.63
CA LEU A 400 -15.08 24.05 4.09
C LEU A 400 -14.02 25.04 3.63
N GLU A 401 -12.76 24.60 3.54
CA GLU A 401 -11.64 25.45 3.15
C GLU A 401 -10.47 24.61 2.62
N ILE A 402 -9.68 25.22 1.74
CA ILE A 402 -8.48 24.62 1.15
C ILE A 402 -7.35 25.63 1.19
N TRP A 403 -6.21 25.22 1.74
CA TRP A 403 -4.99 26.00 1.84
C TRP A 403 -3.90 25.38 0.96
N PHE A 404 -3.25 26.18 0.12
CA PHE A 404 -2.18 25.73 -0.78
C PHE A 404 -0.86 26.46 -0.51
N GLY A 405 0.27 25.77 -0.70
CA GLY A 405 1.60 26.36 -0.66
C GLY A 405 2.38 25.93 0.58
N GLY A 406 2.79 26.88 1.42
CA GLY A 406 3.56 26.66 2.63
C GLY A 406 5.07 26.83 2.47
N VAL A 407 5.75 27.16 3.58
CA VAL A 407 7.19 27.37 3.68
C VAL A 407 7.76 26.73 4.96
N LEU A 408 8.62 25.74 4.78
CA LEU A 408 9.62 25.27 5.72
C LEU A 408 10.88 26.16 5.71
N ARG A 409 11.13 26.84 6.85
CA ARG A 409 12.35 27.66 7.04
C ARG A 409 13.59 26.76 7.12
N GLY A 410 14.68 27.16 6.47
CA GLY A 410 15.96 26.44 6.49
C GLY A 410 16.19 25.43 5.35
N TYR A 411 15.22 25.22 4.45
CA TYR A 411 15.27 24.17 3.41
C TYR A 411 15.22 24.71 1.97
N GLN A 412 15.86 25.85 1.70
CA GLN A 412 15.69 26.60 0.44
C GLN A 412 16.22 25.88 -0.83
N TYR A 413 17.11 24.89 -0.67
CA TYR A 413 17.78 24.20 -1.79
C TYR A 413 17.37 22.73 -1.92
N THR A 414 16.28 22.34 -1.26
CA THR A 414 15.83 20.96 -1.16
C THR A 414 14.76 20.65 -2.21
N ASP A 415 14.70 19.39 -2.64
CA ASP A 415 13.69 18.95 -3.60
C ASP A 415 12.29 18.77 -2.97
N SER A 416 11.26 18.72 -3.83
CA SER A 416 9.86 18.73 -3.37
C SER A 416 9.44 17.52 -2.55
N VAL A 417 10.02 16.33 -2.80
CA VAL A 417 9.68 15.11 -2.05
C VAL A 417 10.33 15.16 -0.68
N THR A 418 11.60 15.57 -0.60
CA THR A 418 12.30 15.76 0.66
C THR A 418 11.59 16.82 1.51
N LEU A 419 11.22 17.97 0.93
CA LEU A 419 10.47 19.03 1.63
C LEU A 419 9.13 18.54 2.17
N SER A 420 8.35 17.83 1.35
CA SER A 420 7.04 17.31 1.77
C SER A 420 7.16 16.23 2.85
N SER A 421 8.22 15.42 2.78
CA SER A 421 8.53 14.39 3.78
C SER A 421 8.90 15.00 5.14
N VAL A 422 9.73 16.04 5.13
CA VAL A 422 10.07 16.81 6.34
C VAL A 422 8.85 17.53 6.90
N PHE A 423 8.02 18.12 6.04
CA PHE A 423 6.79 18.78 6.47
C PHE A 423 5.85 17.81 7.19
N LEU A 424 5.65 16.61 6.64
CA LEU A 424 4.83 15.57 7.28
C LEU A 424 5.40 15.13 8.62
N ALA A 425 6.72 14.91 8.71
CA ALA A 425 7.38 14.58 9.97
C ALA A 425 7.12 15.67 11.03
N ASN A 426 7.30 16.95 10.67
CA ASN A 426 7.07 18.09 11.57
C ASN A 426 5.60 18.17 12.02
N VAL A 427 4.65 17.95 11.11
CA VAL A 427 3.21 17.95 11.44
C VAL A 427 2.88 16.84 12.43
N VAL A 428 3.42 15.65 12.22
CA VAL A 428 3.17 14.48 13.07
C VAL A 428 3.85 14.61 14.45
N GLU A 429 5.08 15.11 14.48
CA GLU A 429 5.89 15.24 15.71
C GLU A 429 5.42 16.41 16.58
N SER A 430 5.26 17.59 15.98
CA SER A 430 5.06 18.85 16.73
C SER A 430 3.64 19.39 16.65
N GLY A 431 2.77 18.78 15.84
CA GLY A 431 1.45 19.35 15.56
C GLY A 431 1.55 20.71 14.86
N LEU A 432 2.58 20.92 14.02
CA LEU A 432 3.01 22.20 13.43
C LEU A 432 1.90 23.06 12.78
N LEU A 433 0.74 22.47 12.49
CA LEU A 433 -0.36 23.22 11.90
C LEU A 433 -1.01 24.15 12.95
N PRO A 434 -1.36 25.39 12.56
CA PRO A 434 -2.14 26.28 13.41
C PRO A 434 -3.37 25.59 14.00
N GLY A 435 -3.66 25.90 15.26
CA GLY A 435 -4.82 25.42 15.99
C GLY A 435 -6.15 25.69 15.26
N LEU A 436 -7.21 25.05 15.74
CA LEU A 436 -8.58 24.99 15.19
C LEU A 436 -9.35 26.34 15.16
N GLY A 437 -8.71 27.45 14.78
CA GLY A 437 -9.36 28.74 14.56
C GLY A 437 -9.37 29.09 13.08
N ALA A 438 -10.56 29.25 12.52
CA ALA A 438 -10.76 29.72 11.14
C ALA A 438 -10.51 31.24 10.97
N GLU A 439 -9.84 31.87 11.95
CA GLU A 439 -9.63 33.31 12.08
C GLU A 439 -8.16 33.73 11.94
N ASP A 440 -7.21 32.79 11.88
CA ASP A 440 -5.79 33.13 11.78
C ASP A 440 -5.25 32.97 10.35
N GLU A 441 -5.92 33.65 9.42
CA GLU A 441 -5.47 33.79 8.03
C GLU A 441 -4.06 34.40 7.98
N GLU A 442 -3.74 35.27 8.93
CA GLU A 442 -2.39 35.82 9.12
C GLU A 442 -1.37 34.72 9.45
N ALA A 443 -1.65 33.79 10.37
CA ALA A 443 -0.75 32.67 10.66
C ALA A 443 -0.57 31.72 9.47
N TRP A 444 -1.65 31.41 8.73
CA TRP A 444 -1.53 30.61 7.50
C TRP A 444 -0.66 31.31 6.46
N THR A 445 -0.86 32.61 6.26
CA THR A 445 -0.07 33.43 5.34
C THR A 445 1.38 33.56 5.80
N ALA A 446 1.63 33.68 7.11
CA ALA A 446 2.98 33.70 7.70
C ALA A 446 3.72 32.36 7.54
N LEU A 447 2.96 31.26 7.43
CA LEU A 447 3.47 29.94 7.06
C LEU A 447 3.57 29.75 5.55
N GLY A 448 3.21 30.76 4.74
CA GLY A 448 3.30 30.75 3.27
C GLY A 448 2.16 30.02 2.57
N PHE A 449 1.06 29.74 3.27
CA PHE A 449 -0.15 29.17 2.70
C PHE A 449 -1.09 30.26 2.22
N ASN A 450 -1.72 30.03 1.07
CA ASN A 450 -2.76 30.88 0.51
C ASN A 450 -4.08 30.13 0.54
N ARG A 451 -5.16 30.81 0.94
CA ARG A 451 -6.50 30.24 0.86
C ARG A 451 -6.91 30.19 -0.60
N MET A 452 -7.45 29.05 -1.03
CA MET A 452 -8.06 28.96 -2.34
C MET A 452 -9.50 29.44 -2.22
N ASP A 453 -9.75 30.66 -2.68
CA ASP A 453 -11.11 31.20 -2.80
C ASP A 453 -11.79 30.59 -4.03
N PHE A 454 -13.07 30.26 -3.88
CA PHE A 454 -13.90 29.66 -4.92
C PHE A 454 -15.20 30.42 -5.05
#